data_AF-A0A433UUY0-F1
#
_entry.id   AF-A0A433UUY0-F1
#
_cell.length_a   1.000
_cell.length_b   1.000
_cell.length_c   1.000
_cell.angle_alpha   90.00
_cell.angle_beta   90.00
_cell.angle_gamma   90.00
#
_symmetry.space_group_name_H-M   'P 1'
#
loop_
_entity.id
_entity.type
_entity.pdbx_description
1 polymer ?
#
loop_
_entity_poly.entity_id
_entity_poly.type
_entity_poly.pdbx_seq_one_letter_code
_entity_poly.pdbx_strand_id
1 'polypeptide(L)'
;MKKLYIIFCICLVIVSSIAFSSISHAQITNPIPEKIEKSKLAIALQEIVQIPKSGTARERVARLNFLTYAGDGSGRLFVNDMRGKLYVIMNGKASLYMNFKNLVSSGFSYDTGQQGFGYFVFHPEFAKNGIFYTVHSEEKNNHIPDFPVVKKIIDSEGNTIESSHHEVIIEWKADKPVANTFTGTFREIMRIEKPYEDHNTGQLGFNPNAKPGKTDYGMLYIAVADGGSDGFPVSDTDPLNNGQDLSTPLGKIIRINPFGKNSANGKYSIPQDNPFANDASIKTLGEIWAYGLRNPHRFSWDTGGEQKMLIVDTGQALIEEVNLGIKGANYGWGNREGTWEHPVLEET
;
A
#
# COMPACT_ATOMS: atom_id res chain seq x y z
N MET A 1 -17.31 19.19 -89.47
CA MET A 1 -16.48 20.18 -88.75
C MET A 1 -17.38 21.05 -87.87
N LYS A 2 -17.31 20.86 -86.55
CA LYS A 2 -17.49 21.88 -85.50
C LYS A 2 -17.38 21.15 -84.15
N LYS A 3 -16.27 21.40 -83.45
CA LYS A 3 -16.05 21.01 -82.05
C LYS A 3 -16.80 22.01 -81.17
N LEU A 4 -17.44 21.53 -80.11
CA LEU A 4 -17.62 22.32 -78.89
C LEU A 4 -17.64 21.37 -77.68
N TYR A 5 -16.65 21.56 -76.81
CA TYR A 5 -16.55 20.93 -75.49
C TYR A 5 -17.59 21.55 -74.55
N ILE A 6 -18.08 20.78 -73.56
CA ILE A 6 -18.35 21.22 -72.17
C ILE A 6 -18.65 19.96 -71.31
N ILE A 7 -17.67 19.52 -70.51
CA ILE A 7 -17.60 19.55 -69.03
C ILE A 7 -18.19 18.30 -68.33
N PHE A 8 -17.24 17.48 -67.87
CA PHE A 8 -17.16 16.66 -66.65
C PHE A 8 -18.34 16.69 -65.67
N CYS A 9 -18.92 15.51 -65.41
CA CYS A 9 -19.51 15.13 -64.11
C CYS A 9 -19.17 13.66 -63.85
N ILE A 10 -18.01 13.40 -63.27
CA ILE A 10 -17.68 12.10 -62.70
C ILE A 10 -18.31 12.06 -61.30
N CYS A 11 -19.41 11.32 -61.15
CA CYS A 11 -19.90 10.92 -59.84
C CYS A 11 -18.92 9.91 -59.23
N LEU A 12 -17.95 10.42 -58.46
CA LEU A 12 -17.14 9.61 -57.56
C LEU A 12 -18.02 9.31 -56.33
N VAL A 13 -18.66 8.14 -56.32
CA VAL A 13 -19.24 7.59 -55.09
C VAL A 13 -18.07 7.12 -54.25
N ILE A 14 -17.61 7.97 -53.34
CA ILE A 14 -16.71 7.58 -52.25
C ILE A 14 -17.54 6.70 -51.32
N VAL A 15 -17.43 5.39 -51.48
CA VAL A 15 -17.85 4.44 -50.43
C VAL A 15 -16.84 4.59 -49.31
N SER A 16 -17.12 5.50 -48.39
CA SER A 16 -16.49 5.54 -47.09
C SER A 16 -16.92 4.29 -46.33
N SER A 17 -16.20 3.19 -46.53
CA SER A 17 -16.22 2.06 -45.62
C SER A 17 -15.64 2.55 -44.30
N ILE A 18 -16.52 3.03 -43.42
CA ILE A 18 -16.27 3.16 -42.00
C ILE A 18 -15.92 1.76 -41.55
N ALA A 19 -14.62 1.50 -41.38
CA ALA A 19 -14.18 0.37 -40.60
C ALA A 19 -14.68 0.64 -39.19
N PHE A 20 -15.86 0.14 -38.86
CA PHE A 20 -16.20 -0.14 -37.48
C PHE A 20 -15.14 -1.14 -37.02
N SER A 21 -14.08 -0.64 -36.39
CA SER A 21 -13.27 -1.46 -35.51
C SER A 21 -14.23 -1.96 -34.45
N SER A 22 -14.75 -3.16 -34.67
CA SER A 22 -15.36 -3.94 -33.61
C SER A 22 -14.33 -3.97 -32.49
N ILE A 23 -14.58 -3.24 -31.41
CA ILE A 23 -13.89 -3.42 -30.14
C ILE A 23 -14.18 -4.87 -29.80
N SER A 24 -13.25 -5.76 -30.17
CA SER A 24 -13.40 -7.17 -29.87
C SER A 24 -13.47 -7.26 -28.36
N HIS A 25 -14.51 -7.92 -27.87
CA HIS A 25 -14.75 -8.20 -26.46
C HIS A 25 -13.64 -9.09 -25.90
N ALA A 26 -12.44 -8.54 -25.73
CA ALA A 26 -11.30 -9.20 -25.11
C ALA A 26 -11.36 -9.10 -23.59
N GLN A 27 -12.55 -8.87 -23.02
CA GLN A 27 -12.62 -8.50 -21.61
C GLN A 27 -12.51 -9.73 -20.68
N ILE A 28 -12.87 -10.96 -21.08
CA ILE A 28 -12.85 -12.10 -20.14
C ILE A 28 -12.21 -13.37 -20.71
N THR A 29 -11.09 -13.27 -21.43
CA THR A 29 -10.27 -14.48 -21.60
C THR A 29 -9.53 -14.73 -20.30
N ASN A 30 -9.80 -15.86 -19.63
CA ASN A 30 -8.98 -16.33 -18.52
C ASN A 30 -7.50 -16.19 -18.94
N PRO A 31 -6.71 -15.30 -18.29
CA PRO A 31 -5.35 -14.99 -18.73
C PRO A 31 -4.41 -16.18 -18.56
N ILE A 32 -4.84 -17.21 -17.82
CA ILE A 32 -4.14 -18.47 -17.62
C ILE A 32 -5.12 -19.59 -18.02
N PRO A 33 -5.42 -19.76 -19.33
CA PRO A 33 -6.41 -20.73 -19.80
C PRO A 33 -6.01 -22.17 -19.50
N GLU A 34 -4.72 -22.43 -19.30
CA GLU A 34 -4.19 -23.72 -18.91
C GLU A 34 -4.67 -24.12 -17.51
N LYS A 35 -5.12 -25.37 -17.39
CA LYS A 35 -5.41 -25.95 -16.08
C LYS A 35 -4.12 -26.01 -15.27
N ILE A 36 -4.10 -25.39 -14.09
CA ILE A 36 -2.99 -25.48 -13.15
C ILE A 36 -2.74 -26.97 -12.81
N GLU A 37 -1.59 -27.50 -13.23
CA GLU A 37 -1.21 -28.87 -12.88
C GLU A 37 -0.90 -28.97 -11.40
N LYS A 38 -1.46 -29.98 -10.73
CA LYS A 38 -1.15 -30.22 -9.31
C LYS A 38 0.31 -30.64 -9.19
N SER A 39 1.08 -29.83 -8.47
CA SER A 39 2.45 -30.18 -8.12
C SER A 39 2.52 -31.46 -7.28
N LYS A 40 3.60 -32.23 -7.43
CA LYS A 40 3.95 -33.35 -6.54
C LYS A 40 4.54 -32.87 -5.20
N LEU A 41 4.83 -31.57 -5.08
CA LEU A 41 5.30 -30.98 -3.84
C LEU A 41 4.17 -30.99 -2.81
N ALA A 42 4.48 -31.49 -1.61
CA ALA A 42 3.60 -31.42 -0.45
C ALA A 42 4.21 -30.45 0.56
N ILE A 43 3.37 -29.60 1.16
CA ILE A 43 3.76 -28.70 2.24
C ILE A 43 3.30 -29.34 3.54
N ALA A 44 4.25 -29.66 4.43
CA ALA A 44 3.97 -30.08 5.80
C ALA A 44 4.04 -28.86 6.71
N LEU A 45 3.12 -28.75 7.66
CA LEU A 45 3.14 -27.72 8.69
C LEU A 45 3.81 -28.28 9.94
N GLN A 46 4.81 -27.57 10.45
CA GLN A 46 5.41 -27.83 11.75
C GLN A 46 5.02 -26.71 12.71
N GLU A 47 4.45 -27.08 13.85
CA GLU A 47 4.21 -26.13 14.92
C GLU A 47 5.56 -25.71 15.55
N ILE A 48 5.83 -24.40 15.57
CA ILE A 48 7.05 -23.83 16.14
C ILE A 48 6.76 -23.19 17.50
N VAL A 49 5.73 -22.35 17.57
CA VAL A 49 5.32 -21.64 18.79
C VAL A 49 3.87 -21.18 18.68
N GLN A 50 3.14 -21.22 19.80
CA GLN A 50 1.81 -20.62 19.92
C GLN A 50 1.93 -19.24 20.58
N ILE A 51 1.46 -18.20 19.89
CA ILE A 51 1.36 -16.86 20.49
C ILE A 51 0.19 -16.84 21.50
N PRO A 52 0.36 -16.22 22.69
CA PRO A 52 -0.70 -16.11 23.67
C PRO A 52 -1.96 -15.46 23.08
N LYS A 53 -3.13 -15.95 23.52
CA LYS A 53 -4.42 -15.33 23.19
C LYS A 53 -4.44 -13.88 23.68
N SER A 54 -5.10 -13.02 22.93
CA SER A 54 -5.11 -11.57 23.19
C SER A 54 -6.48 -10.92 23.12
N GLY A 55 -7.54 -11.65 22.74
CA GLY A 55 -8.89 -11.12 22.76
C GLY A 55 -9.50 -11.11 24.17
N THR A 56 -10.25 -10.05 24.47
CA THR A 56 -10.92 -9.84 25.77
C THR A 56 -12.23 -10.63 25.93
N ALA A 57 -12.81 -11.14 24.83
CA ALA A 57 -14.01 -11.98 24.85
C ALA A 57 -13.77 -13.30 24.11
N ARG A 58 -14.29 -14.40 24.65
CA ARG A 58 -14.31 -15.76 24.05
C ARG A 58 -12.93 -16.35 23.70
N GLU A 59 -11.88 -16.11 24.49
CA GLU A 59 -10.60 -16.82 24.30
C GLU A 59 -10.02 -16.67 22.87
N ARG A 60 -10.23 -15.51 22.22
CA ARG A 60 -9.83 -15.32 20.81
C ARG A 60 -8.30 -15.38 20.65
N VAL A 61 -7.88 -16.12 19.63
CA VAL A 61 -6.49 -16.19 19.16
C VAL A 61 -5.96 -14.81 18.75
N ALA A 62 -4.65 -14.61 18.85
CA ALA A 62 -3.97 -13.39 18.41
C ALA A 62 -4.23 -13.10 16.92
N ARG A 63 -4.36 -11.82 16.54
CA ARG A 63 -4.48 -11.40 15.14
C ARG A 63 -3.08 -11.13 14.59
N LEU A 64 -2.36 -12.20 14.29
CA LEU A 64 -0.99 -12.10 13.77
C LEU A 64 -1.01 -11.56 12.34
N ASN A 65 -0.21 -10.53 12.05
CA ASN A 65 -0.16 -9.96 10.69
C ASN A 65 1.19 -10.21 10.00
N PHE A 66 2.30 -9.98 10.69
CA PHE A 66 3.63 -10.08 10.09
C PHE A 66 4.66 -10.70 11.03
N LEU A 67 5.39 -11.70 10.52
CA LEU A 67 6.50 -12.36 11.19
C LEU A 67 7.80 -12.02 10.45
N THR A 68 8.78 -11.47 11.16
CA THR A 68 10.10 -11.16 10.58
C THR A 68 11.21 -11.28 11.61
N TYR A 69 12.47 -11.20 11.18
CA TYR A 69 13.64 -11.13 12.05
C TYR A 69 14.16 -9.70 12.15
N ALA A 70 14.95 -9.40 13.18
CA ALA A 70 15.49 -8.06 13.42
C ALA A 70 16.71 -7.66 12.57
N GLY A 71 17.20 -8.56 11.71
CA GLY A 71 18.42 -8.33 10.91
C GLY A 71 19.71 -8.17 11.72
N ASP A 72 19.70 -8.54 12.99
CA ASP A 72 20.78 -8.28 13.95
C ASP A 72 21.69 -9.49 14.24
N GLY A 73 21.51 -10.59 13.51
CA GLY A 73 22.26 -11.85 13.70
C GLY A 73 21.85 -12.65 14.93
N SER A 74 20.87 -12.20 15.72
CA SER A 74 20.43 -12.89 16.95
C SER A 74 19.58 -14.14 16.71
N GLY A 75 19.04 -14.30 15.49
CA GLY A 75 18.08 -15.35 15.16
C GLY A 75 16.69 -15.15 15.76
N ARG A 76 16.44 -14.01 16.42
CA ARG A 76 15.13 -13.68 16.99
C ARG A 76 14.13 -13.37 15.89
N LEU A 77 12.93 -13.93 16.04
CA LEU A 77 11.78 -13.56 15.23
C LEU A 77 10.86 -12.65 16.04
N PHE A 78 10.09 -11.81 15.36
CA PHE A 78 9.17 -10.87 15.92
C PHE A 78 7.84 -10.98 15.19
N VAL A 79 6.74 -10.90 15.93
CA VAL A 79 5.39 -10.93 15.34
C VAL A 79 4.48 -9.94 16.04
N ASN A 80 3.78 -9.12 15.25
CA ASN A 80 2.76 -8.23 15.77
C ASN A 80 1.42 -8.94 15.84
N ASP A 81 0.74 -8.72 16.96
CA ASP A 81 -0.70 -8.91 17.09
C ASP A 81 -1.37 -7.56 16.84
N MET A 82 -2.29 -7.51 15.87
CA MET A 82 -3.01 -6.28 15.49
C MET A 82 -3.77 -5.65 16.66
N ARG A 83 -3.98 -6.36 17.77
CA ARG A 83 -4.54 -5.79 19.01
C ARG A 83 -3.53 -4.98 19.85
N GLY A 84 -2.32 -4.75 19.33
CA GLY A 84 -1.35 -3.81 19.90
C GLY A 84 -0.30 -4.45 20.79
N LYS A 85 0.15 -5.67 20.46
CA LYS A 85 1.28 -6.32 21.12
C LYS A 85 2.33 -6.72 20.07
N LEU A 86 3.60 -6.53 20.41
CA LEU A 86 4.73 -7.09 19.66
C LEU A 86 5.34 -8.21 20.49
N TYR A 87 5.44 -9.41 19.92
CA TYR A 87 6.08 -10.56 20.54
C TYR A 87 7.46 -10.80 19.92
N VAL A 88 8.40 -11.26 20.74
CA VAL A 88 9.68 -11.81 20.30
C VAL A 88 9.65 -13.32 20.51
N ILE A 89 10.18 -14.07 19.54
CA ILE A 89 10.28 -15.52 19.54
C ILE A 89 11.74 -15.90 19.47
N MET A 90 12.17 -16.73 20.41
CA MET A 90 13.52 -17.27 20.47
C MET A 90 13.49 -18.63 21.16
N ASN A 91 14.24 -19.61 20.65
CA ASN A 91 14.34 -20.96 21.22
C ASN A 91 12.97 -21.64 21.44
N GLY A 92 12.07 -21.52 20.46
CA GLY A 92 10.72 -22.11 20.51
C GLY A 92 9.76 -21.46 21.51
N LYS A 93 10.10 -20.28 22.05
CA LYS A 93 9.27 -19.57 23.05
C LYS A 93 8.95 -18.17 22.60
N ALA A 94 7.71 -17.76 22.79
CA ALA A 94 7.25 -16.40 22.57
C ALA A 94 7.18 -15.64 23.92
N SER A 95 7.70 -14.42 23.94
CA SER A 95 7.58 -13.49 25.05
C SER A 95 7.15 -12.11 24.54
N LEU A 96 6.48 -11.33 25.38
CA LEU A 96 6.09 -9.97 25.03
C LEU A 96 7.35 -9.10 24.91
N TYR A 97 7.58 -8.54 23.72
CA TYR A 97 8.64 -7.55 23.49
C TYR A 97 8.16 -6.15 23.88
N MET A 98 6.96 -5.77 23.42
CA MET A 98 6.37 -4.46 23.64
C MET A 98 4.84 -4.56 23.76
N ASN A 99 4.27 -3.90 24.77
CA ASN A 99 2.83 -3.60 24.78
C ASN A 99 2.58 -2.28 24.05
N PHE A 100 2.54 -2.36 22.73
CA PHE A 100 2.46 -1.21 21.83
C PHE A 100 1.26 -0.31 22.15
N LYS A 101 0.07 -0.89 22.30
CA LYS A 101 -1.17 -0.15 22.61
C LYS A 101 -1.02 0.72 23.86
N ASN A 102 -0.36 0.20 24.89
CA ASN A 102 -0.15 0.97 26.13
C ASN A 102 0.83 2.13 25.96
N LEU A 103 1.77 2.05 25.01
CA LEU A 103 2.76 3.10 24.76
C LEU A 103 2.20 4.24 23.91
N VAL A 104 1.34 3.93 22.94
CA VAL A 104 0.74 4.96 22.05
C VAL A 104 -0.56 5.56 22.62
N SER A 105 -1.28 4.84 23.50
CA SER A 105 -2.48 5.28 24.23
C SER A 105 -3.64 5.82 23.36
N SER A 106 -4.58 6.57 23.96
CA SER A 106 -6.06 6.49 23.86
C SER A 106 -6.73 6.48 22.48
N GLY A 107 -6.02 6.80 21.40
CA GLY A 107 -6.55 6.74 20.04
C GLY A 107 -6.51 5.34 19.42
N PHE A 108 -5.69 4.41 19.91
CA PHE A 108 -5.48 3.11 19.24
C PHE A 108 -6.78 2.35 18.95
N SER A 109 -7.07 2.14 17.66
CA SER A 109 -8.27 1.45 17.18
C SER A 109 -7.93 0.13 16.52
N TYR A 110 -8.81 -0.86 16.67
CA TYR A 110 -8.72 -2.19 16.07
C TYR A 110 -10.11 -2.82 15.88
N ASP A 111 -11.12 -1.98 15.78
CA ASP A 111 -12.53 -2.40 15.83
C ASP A 111 -12.95 -3.11 14.54
N THR A 112 -12.27 -2.83 13.43
CA THR A 112 -12.50 -3.49 12.14
C THR A 112 -11.50 -4.62 11.86
N GLY A 113 -11.77 -5.38 10.80
CA GLY A 113 -10.90 -6.45 10.28
C GLY A 113 -9.54 -5.95 9.78
N GLN A 114 -9.42 -4.66 9.44
CA GLN A 114 -8.22 -4.08 8.82
C GLN A 114 -7.51 -3.04 9.70
N GLN A 115 -8.13 -2.58 10.79
CA GLN A 115 -7.51 -1.67 11.75
C GLN A 115 -6.70 -2.40 12.84
N GLY A 116 -5.74 -1.68 13.41
CA GLY A 116 -4.94 -2.15 14.54
C GLY A 116 -3.46 -1.80 14.41
N PHE A 117 -2.62 -2.51 15.15
CA PHE A 117 -1.17 -2.49 14.92
C PHE A 117 -0.87 -3.26 13.63
N GLY A 118 -0.90 -2.55 12.51
CA GLY A 118 -0.85 -3.11 11.16
C GLY A 118 0.49 -3.74 10.84
N TYR A 119 1.58 -2.98 10.83
CA TYR A 119 2.87 -3.46 10.37
C TYR A 119 4.04 -2.90 11.16
N PHE A 120 5.18 -3.56 11.07
CA PHE A 120 6.44 -3.06 11.60
C PHE A 120 7.63 -3.49 10.74
N VAL A 121 8.71 -2.71 10.79
CA VAL A 121 9.95 -3.01 10.08
C VAL A 121 11.16 -2.50 10.87
N PHE A 122 12.18 -3.34 11.01
CA PHE A 122 13.46 -2.94 11.60
C PHE A 122 14.30 -2.20 10.56
N HIS A 123 14.97 -1.12 10.97
CA HIS A 123 15.96 -0.47 10.11
C HIS A 123 17.08 -1.46 9.76
N PRO A 124 17.68 -1.41 8.55
CA PRO A 124 18.78 -2.32 8.18
C PRO A 124 19.98 -2.30 9.14
N GLU A 125 20.11 -1.24 9.93
CA GLU A 125 21.13 -1.07 10.98
C GLU A 125 20.58 -1.16 12.40
N PHE A 126 19.43 -1.82 12.62
CA PHE A 126 18.78 -1.91 13.93
C PHE A 126 19.73 -2.34 15.06
N ALA A 127 20.62 -3.30 14.79
CA ALA A 127 21.63 -3.75 15.74
C ALA A 127 22.55 -2.62 16.27
N LYS A 128 22.78 -1.59 15.45
CA LYS A 128 23.63 -0.44 15.77
C LYS A 128 22.84 0.77 16.26
N ASN A 129 21.69 1.06 15.64
CA ASN A 129 20.97 2.30 15.87
C ASN A 129 19.70 2.16 16.73
N GLY A 130 19.19 0.93 16.91
CA GLY A 130 17.96 0.63 17.63
C GLY A 130 16.69 1.13 16.97
N ILE A 131 16.74 1.53 15.70
CA ILE A 131 15.61 2.14 15.00
C ILE A 131 14.73 1.09 14.34
N PHE A 132 13.42 1.20 14.55
CA PHE A 132 12.40 0.48 13.80
C PHE A 132 11.15 1.34 13.63
N TYR A 133 10.28 0.94 12.71
CA TYR A 133 9.08 1.70 12.37
C TYR A 133 7.85 0.82 12.53
N THR A 134 6.74 1.43 12.90
CA THR A 134 5.42 0.78 12.99
C THR A 134 4.38 1.61 12.25
N VAL A 135 3.30 0.97 11.84
CA VAL A 135 2.06 1.64 11.45
C VAL A 135 0.87 1.07 12.21
N HIS A 136 -0.02 1.94 12.65
CA HIS A 136 -1.25 1.57 13.33
C HIS A 136 -2.41 2.52 13.08
N SER A 137 -3.61 2.03 13.37
CA SER A 137 -4.84 2.80 13.29
C SER A 137 -5.13 3.52 14.61
N GLU A 138 -5.53 4.79 14.51
CA GLU A 138 -6.11 5.56 15.61
C GLU A 138 -7.48 6.10 15.22
N GLU A 139 -8.42 6.07 16.17
CA GLU A 139 -9.66 6.84 16.10
C GLU A 139 -9.36 8.30 15.72
N LYS A 140 -10.26 8.89 14.94
CA LYS A 140 -10.21 10.31 14.62
C LYS A 140 -10.13 11.12 15.91
N ASN A 141 -9.15 12.01 15.98
CA ASN A 141 -8.83 12.77 17.17
C ASN A 141 -8.36 14.18 16.80
N ASN A 142 -8.00 15.00 17.80
CA ASN A 142 -7.63 16.40 17.58
C ASN A 142 -6.23 16.58 16.96
N HIS A 143 -5.50 15.50 16.64
CA HIS A 143 -4.23 15.61 15.94
C HIS A 143 -4.48 15.92 14.47
N ILE A 144 -3.77 16.92 13.96
CA ILE A 144 -3.86 17.32 12.57
C ILE A 144 -3.12 16.28 11.71
N PRO A 145 -3.80 15.61 10.75
CA PRO A 145 -3.12 14.70 9.84
C PRO A 145 -2.18 15.47 8.90
N ASP A 146 -1.04 14.87 8.58
CA ASP A 146 -0.13 15.41 7.57
C ASP A 146 -0.77 15.36 6.17
N PHE A 147 -1.63 14.36 5.95
CA PHE A 147 -2.41 14.16 4.74
C PHE A 147 -3.90 14.05 5.09
N PRO A 148 -4.62 15.19 5.20
CA PRO A 148 -6.06 15.19 5.44
C PRO A 148 -6.84 14.71 4.22
N VAL A 149 -8.03 14.15 4.47
CA VAL A 149 -9.03 13.92 3.41
C VAL A 149 -9.74 15.24 3.14
N VAL A 150 -9.48 15.83 1.97
CA VAL A 150 -10.06 17.12 1.57
C VAL A 150 -11.28 16.99 0.65
N LYS A 151 -11.53 15.79 0.14
CA LYS A 151 -12.65 15.49 -0.76
C LYS A 151 -13.91 15.18 0.06
N LYS A 152 -15.07 15.49 -0.51
CA LYS A 152 -16.36 15.12 0.07
C LYS A 152 -16.49 13.59 0.05
N ILE A 153 -16.78 12.99 1.20
CA ILE A 153 -16.96 11.55 1.34
C ILE A 153 -18.46 11.25 1.29
N ILE A 154 -18.84 10.27 0.48
CA ILE A 154 -20.20 9.79 0.32
C ILE A 154 -20.23 8.30 0.66
N ASP A 155 -21.27 7.84 1.37
CA ASP A 155 -21.50 6.42 1.63
C ASP A 155 -22.24 5.74 0.46
N SER A 156 -22.41 4.43 0.53
CA SER A 156 -23.12 3.66 -0.50
C SER A 156 -24.62 4.02 -0.66
N GLU A 157 -25.19 4.76 0.30
CA GLU A 157 -26.57 5.25 0.28
C GLU A 157 -26.69 6.68 -0.29
N GLY A 158 -25.56 7.32 -0.62
CA GLY A 158 -25.52 8.69 -1.13
C GLY A 158 -25.47 9.78 -0.07
N ASN A 159 -25.36 9.43 1.22
CA ASN A 159 -25.24 10.39 2.31
C ASN A 159 -23.81 10.92 2.42
N THR A 160 -23.68 12.17 2.86
CA THR A 160 -22.36 12.74 3.19
C THR A 160 -21.94 12.29 4.58
N ILE A 161 -20.77 11.68 4.68
CA ILE A 161 -20.21 11.15 5.93
C ILE A 161 -18.88 11.82 6.28
N GLU A 162 -18.43 11.62 7.52
CA GLU A 162 -17.09 12.01 7.95
C GLU A 162 -16.05 10.94 7.58
N SER A 163 -14.79 11.34 7.55
CA SER A 163 -13.64 10.44 7.49
C SER A 163 -13.61 9.47 8.67
N SER A 164 -13.13 8.26 8.43
CA SER A 164 -13.15 7.15 9.39
C SER A 164 -12.12 7.29 10.51
N HIS A 165 -10.83 7.25 10.18
CA HIS A 165 -9.75 7.10 11.16
C HIS A 165 -8.42 7.64 10.64
N HIS A 166 -7.38 7.61 11.49
CA HIS A 166 -6.02 7.98 11.12
C HIS A 166 -5.10 6.74 11.08
N GLU A 167 -4.23 6.66 10.09
CA GLU A 167 -3.10 5.73 10.06
C GLU A 167 -1.83 6.50 10.45
N VAL A 168 -1.11 5.97 11.44
CA VAL A 168 0.00 6.67 12.10
C VAL A 168 1.26 5.85 11.99
N ILE A 169 2.30 6.44 11.41
CA ILE A 169 3.62 5.85 11.28
C ILE A 169 4.52 6.42 12.38
N ILE A 170 5.09 5.53 13.19
CA ILE A 170 5.96 5.89 14.32
C ILE A 170 7.36 5.33 14.09
N GLU A 171 8.37 6.17 14.31
CA GLU A 171 9.75 5.75 14.51
C GLU A 171 9.98 5.45 16.00
N TRP A 172 10.53 4.28 16.29
CA TRP A 172 10.92 3.84 17.62
C TRP A 172 12.43 3.74 17.70
N LYS A 173 12.99 4.11 18.86
CA LYS A 173 14.41 3.95 19.17
C LYS A 173 14.57 3.14 20.43
N ALA A 174 14.97 1.87 20.28
CA ALA A 174 15.28 0.99 21.40
C ALA A 174 16.61 1.39 22.06
N ASP A 175 16.63 1.46 23.39
CA ASP A 175 17.86 1.75 24.16
C ASP A 175 18.87 0.61 24.03
N LYS A 176 18.37 -0.63 23.96
CA LYS A 176 19.17 -1.86 23.89
C LYS A 176 18.61 -2.78 22.81
N PRO A 177 19.07 -2.67 21.55
CA PRO A 177 18.52 -3.44 20.43
C PRO A 177 18.55 -4.95 20.65
N VAL A 178 19.60 -5.45 21.33
CA VAL A 178 19.80 -6.86 21.68
C VAL A 178 18.85 -7.40 22.76
N ALA A 179 18.13 -6.53 23.48
CA ALA A 179 17.24 -6.96 24.55
C ALA A 179 15.96 -7.58 24.01
N ASN A 180 15.40 -8.56 24.74
CA ASN A 180 14.12 -9.21 24.41
C ASN A 180 12.89 -8.48 24.94
N THR A 181 13.09 -7.28 25.47
CA THR A 181 12.03 -6.35 25.90
C THR A 181 12.37 -4.96 25.41
N PHE A 182 11.35 -4.20 25.01
CA PHE A 182 11.52 -2.83 24.57
C PHE A 182 11.62 -1.88 25.76
N THR A 183 12.67 -1.06 25.75
CA THR A 183 12.72 0.25 26.41
C THR A 183 13.26 1.24 25.39
N GLY A 184 12.78 2.47 25.43
CA GLY A 184 13.24 3.48 24.49
C GLY A 184 12.29 4.64 24.33
N THR A 185 12.47 5.36 23.23
CA THR A 185 11.66 6.52 22.86
C THR A 185 10.99 6.28 21.52
N PHE A 186 10.05 7.17 21.17
CA PHE A 186 9.40 7.14 19.88
C PHE A 186 9.03 8.55 19.41
N ARG A 187 8.82 8.69 18.11
CA ARG A 187 8.27 9.90 17.49
C ARG A 187 7.36 9.53 16.33
N GLU A 188 6.22 10.19 16.22
CA GLU A 188 5.36 10.12 15.04
C GLU A 188 6.06 10.79 13.86
N ILE A 189 6.15 10.12 12.72
CA ILE A 189 6.78 10.67 11.50
C ILE A 189 5.77 11.05 10.42
N MET A 190 4.60 10.40 10.40
CA MET A 190 3.58 10.61 9.38
C MET A 190 2.20 10.18 9.91
N ARG A 191 1.18 10.98 9.62
CA ARG A 191 -0.23 10.71 9.92
C ARG A 191 -1.09 10.92 8.67
N ILE A 192 -1.83 9.89 8.28
CA ILE A 192 -2.67 9.87 7.07
C ILE A 192 -4.12 9.72 7.52
N GLU A 193 -5.00 10.63 7.11
CA GLU A 193 -6.44 10.47 7.33
C GLU A 193 -7.04 9.50 6.31
N LYS A 194 -7.90 8.60 6.77
CA LYS A 194 -8.54 7.57 5.95
C LYS A 194 -10.02 7.91 5.74
N PRO A 195 -10.50 7.89 4.48
CA PRO A 195 -11.88 8.24 4.18
C PRO A 195 -12.84 7.17 4.72
N TYR A 196 -12.58 5.89 4.44
CA TYR A 196 -13.41 4.76 4.88
C TYR A 196 -12.67 3.84 5.85
N GLU A 197 -13.38 2.81 6.36
CA GLU A 197 -12.90 1.90 7.41
C GLU A 197 -11.91 0.83 6.92
N ASP A 198 -11.85 0.61 5.62
CA ASP A 198 -11.03 -0.37 4.92
C ASP A 198 -9.93 0.29 4.06
N HIS A 199 -9.05 -0.56 3.54
CA HIS A 199 -7.88 -0.20 2.73
C HIS A 199 -6.94 0.75 3.46
N ASN A 200 -6.35 0.20 4.51
CA ASN A 200 -5.44 0.91 5.41
C ASN A 200 -3.98 0.92 4.89
N THR A 201 -3.07 1.50 5.67
CA THR A 201 -1.65 1.47 5.32
C THR A 201 -1.14 0.06 5.53
N GLY A 202 -0.59 -0.52 4.47
CA GLY A 202 -0.11 -1.89 4.44
C GLY A 202 1.33 -1.99 4.95
N GLN A 203 2.15 -2.70 4.18
CA GLN A 203 3.52 -3.01 4.54
C GLN A 203 4.43 -1.77 4.61
N LEU A 204 5.32 -1.78 5.60
CA LEU A 204 6.52 -0.94 5.67
C LEU A 204 7.74 -1.77 5.24
N GLY A 205 8.69 -1.19 4.52
CA GLY A 205 9.84 -1.94 4.02
C GLY A 205 11.08 -1.12 3.73
N PHE A 206 12.24 -1.74 3.93
CA PHE A 206 13.51 -1.27 3.40
C PHE A 206 13.98 -2.25 2.33
N ASN A 207 14.57 -1.75 1.25
CA ASN A 207 15.14 -2.61 0.22
C ASN A 207 16.34 -3.41 0.78
N PRO A 208 16.24 -4.75 0.92
CA PRO A 208 17.32 -5.57 1.49
C PRO A 208 18.54 -5.66 0.56
N ASN A 209 18.37 -5.35 -0.73
CA ASN A 209 19.44 -5.38 -1.71
C ASN A 209 20.29 -4.09 -1.69
N ALA A 210 19.72 -3.00 -1.17
CA ALA A 210 20.43 -1.73 -1.06
C ALA A 210 21.65 -1.87 -0.13
N LYS A 211 22.75 -1.20 -0.48
CA LYS A 211 24.01 -1.24 0.27
C LYS A 211 24.35 0.15 0.82
N PRO A 212 25.03 0.24 1.99
CA PRO A 212 25.48 1.52 2.53
C PRO A 212 26.16 2.40 1.48
N GLY A 213 25.82 3.70 1.47
CA GLY A 213 26.33 4.67 0.50
C GLY A 213 25.61 4.67 -0.86
N LYS A 214 24.64 3.78 -1.09
CA LYS A 214 23.73 3.86 -2.25
C LYS A 214 22.47 4.64 -1.89
N THR A 215 21.87 5.29 -2.89
CA THR A 215 20.74 6.20 -2.73
C THR A 215 19.48 5.55 -2.15
N ASP A 216 19.34 4.23 -2.26
CA ASP A 216 18.18 3.49 -1.75
C ASP A 216 18.38 2.88 -0.35
N TYR A 217 19.61 2.91 0.18
CA TYR A 217 19.88 2.34 1.49
C TYR A 217 19.30 3.21 2.60
N GLY A 218 18.51 2.60 3.48
CA GLY A 218 17.83 3.31 4.57
C GLY A 218 16.62 4.13 4.11
N MET A 219 16.15 3.96 2.88
CA MET A 219 14.91 4.59 2.40
C MET A 219 13.72 3.71 2.77
N LEU A 220 12.74 4.32 3.45
CA LEU A 220 11.54 3.64 3.92
C LEU A 220 10.47 3.69 2.82
N TYR A 221 10.04 2.51 2.37
CA TYR A 221 8.89 2.33 1.49
C TYR A 221 7.66 2.03 2.34
N ILE A 222 6.54 2.67 2.00
CA ILE A 222 5.28 2.57 2.71
C ILE A 222 4.20 2.31 1.66
N ALA A 223 3.50 1.20 1.81
CA ALA A 223 2.35 0.91 0.96
C ALA A 223 1.09 1.51 1.57
N VAL A 224 0.45 2.43 0.86
CA VAL A 224 -0.73 3.14 1.32
C VAL A 224 -1.87 2.80 0.36
N ALA A 225 -2.86 2.05 0.83
CA ALA A 225 -4.03 1.74 0.04
C ALA A 225 -4.93 2.96 -0.19
N ASP A 226 -5.84 2.86 -1.16
CA ASP A 226 -6.71 3.93 -1.68
C ASP A 226 -7.70 4.50 -0.64
N GLY A 227 -7.86 3.84 0.51
CA GLY A 227 -8.74 4.27 1.59
C GLY A 227 -10.17 3.77 1.50
N GLY A 228 -10.48 2.89 0.54
CA GLY A 228 -11.71 2.10 0.55
C GLY A 228 -12.89 2.77 -0.15
N SER A 229 -14.07 2.16 0.01
CA SER A 229 -15.29 2.62 -0.66
C SER A 229 -16.59 2.27 0.08
N ASP A 230 -16.58 1.92 1.36
CA ASP A 230 -17.81 1.62 2.16
C ASP A 230 -18.88 0.76 1.44
N GLY A 231 -18.43 -0.27 0.71
CA GLY A 231 -19.33 -1.20 0.02
C GLY A 231 -19.97 -0.67 -1.28
N PHE A 232 -19.48 0.41 -1.88
CA PHE A 232 -19.86 0.78 -3.25
C PHE A 232 -19.79 -0.42 -4.20
N PRO A 233 -20.79 -0.60 -5.10
CA PRO A 233 -20.77 -1.68 -6.08
C PRO A 233 -19.55 -1.54 -7.01
N VAL A 234 -19.15 -2.65 -7.63
CA VAL A 234 -18.00 -2.78 -8.54
C VAL A 234 -17.98 -1.74 -9.68
N SER A 235 -19.11 -1.06 -9.95
CA SER A 235 -19.22 0.01 -10.95
C SER A 235 -18.68 1.38 -10.49
N ASP A 236 -18.42 1.59 -9.20
CA ASP A 236 -17.84 2.82 -8.65
C ASP A 236 -16.52 2.49 -7.94
N THR A 237 -15.50 2.31 -8.78
CA THR A 237 -14.27 1.57 -8.48
C THR A 237 -13.34 2.34 -7.54
N ASP A 238 -13.38 3.66 -7.55
CA ASP A 238 -12.58 4.53 -6.68
C ASP A 238 -13.33 5.87 -6.52
N PRO A 239 -14.29 5.99 -5.60
CA PRO A 239 -15.23 7.12 -5.53
C PRO A 239 -14.53 8.45 -5.26
N LEU A 240 -13.31 8.41 -4.72
CA LEU A 240 -12.48 9.58 -4.47
C LEU A 240 -11.40 9.75 -5.53
N ASN A 241 -11.26 8.86 -6.50
CA ASN A 241 -10.19 8.83 -7.50
C ASN A 241 -8.79 8.90 -6.85
N ASN A 242 -8.63 8.26 -5.69
CA ASN A 242 -7.41 8.29 -4.91
C ASN A 242 -6.25 7.57 -5.61
N GLY A 243 -6.51 6.50 -6.36
CA GLY A 243 -5.50 5.80 -7.15
C GLY A 243 -4.76 6.74 -8.12
N GLN A 244 -5.51 7.59 -8.83
CA GLN A 244 -4.96 8.49 -9.85
C GLN A 244 -4.57 9.88 -9.33
N ASP A 245 -5.18 10.34 -8.24
CA ASP A 245 -4.87 11.64 -7.66
C ASP A 245 -3.47 11.63 -7.02
N LEU A 246 -2.59 12.51 -7.52
CA LEU A 246 -1.21 12.66 -7.04
C LEU A 246 -1.08 13.62 -5.84
N SER A 247 -2.17 14.28 -5.43
CA SER A 247 -2.18 15.19 -4.27
C SER A 247 -2.42 14.47 -2.94
N THR A 248 -2.64 13.16 -2.98
CA THR A 248 -2.91 12.30 -1.82
C THR A 248 -1.95 11.11 -1.78
N PRO A 249 -1.54 10.62 -0.59
CA PRO A 249 -0.72 9.42 -0.49
C PRO A 249 -1.54 8.13 -0.70
N LEU A 250 -2.87 8.21 -0.80
CA LEU A 250 -3.75 7.07 -0.95
C LEU A 250 -3.59 6.39 -2.31
N GLY A 251 -3.55 5.06 -2.34
CA GLY A 251 -3.40 4.26 -3.57
C GLY A 251 -1.98 4.30 -4.16
N LYS A 252 -0.96 4.33 -3.30
CA LYS A 252 0.45 4.56 -3.66
C LYS A 252 1.40 3.59 -2.96
N ILE A 253 2.57 3.39 -3.57
CA ILE A 253 3.80 3.15 -2.81
C ILE A 253 4.49 4.51 -2.66
N ILE A 254 4.69 4.95 -1.42
CA ILE A 254 5.48 6.15 -1.12
C ILE A 254 6.85 5.76 -0.57
N ARG A 255 7.85 6.61 -0.82
CA ARG A 255 9.24 6.39 -0.44
C ARG A 255 9.82 7.65 0.20
N ILE A 256 10.30 7.53 1.43
CA ILE A 256 10.85 8.64 2.21
C ILE A 256 12.25 8.30 2.76
N ASN A 257 13.04 9.34 3.05
CA ASN A 257 14.19 9.21 3.94
C ASN A 257 13.74 9.62 5.37
N PRO A 258 13.63 8.67 6.31
CA PRO A 258 13.08 8.96 7.64
C PRO A 258 14.02 9.81 8.52
N PHE A 259 15.30 9.96 8.15
CA PHE A 259 16.29 10.74 8.92
C PHE A 259 16.42 12.20 8.48
N GLY A 260 15.88 12.55 7.32
CA GLY A 260 15.89 13.93 6.85
C GLY A 260 14.77 14.79 7.46
N LYS A 261 14.66 16.05 7.06
CA LYS A 261 13.73 17.03 7.65
C LYS A 261 13.16 18.06 6.67
N ASN A 262 13.17 17.79 5.36
CA ASN A 262 12.69 18.73 4.35
C ASN A 262 11.24 18.48 3.90
N SER A 263 10.53 17.51 4.49
CA SER A 263 9.10 17.31 4.28
C SER A 263 8.29 18.50 4.82
N ALA A 264 7.04 18.63 4.39
CA ALA A 264 6.15 19.69 4.85
C ALA A 264 5.98 19.72 6.39
N ASN A 265 6.00 18.55 7.04
CA ASN A 265 5.92 18.43 8.50
C ASN A 265 7.28 18.47 9.22
N GLY A 266 8.40 18.54 8.48
CA GLY A 266 9.76 18.62 9.01
C GLY A 266 10.27 17.34 9.70
N LYS A 267 9.56 16.21 9.58
CA LYS A 267 9.87 14.97 10.32
C LYS A 267 10.63 13.92 9.50
N TYR A 268 10.67 14.06 8.18
CA TYR A 268 11.40 13.21 7.23
C TYR A 268 11.89 14.06 6.05
N SER A 269 12.56 13.47 5.07
CA SER A 269 12.83 14.13 3.78
C SER A 269 12.37 13.31 2.59
N ILE A 270 12.05 14.01 1.50
CA ILE A 270 11.77 13.40 0.20
C ILE A 270 13.10 13.08 -0.50
N PRO A 271 13.38 11.82 -0.87
CA PRO A 271 14.56 11.47 -1.66
C PRO A 271 14.54 12.22 -3.00
N GLN A 272 15.64 12.88 -3.34
CA GLN A 272 15.76 13.69 -4.56
C GLN A 272 15.57 12.90 -5.85
N ASP A 273 15.80 11.59 -5.78
CA ASP A 273 15.61 10.72 -6.92
C ASP A 273 14.16 10.22 -7.03
N ASN A 274 13.24 10.48 -6.10
CA ASN A 274 11.83 10.10 -6.28
C ASN A 274 11.27 10.68 -7.59
N PRO A 275 10.39 9.93 -8.29
CA PRO A 275 9.91 10.30 -9.62
C PRO A 275 9.21 11.66 -9.66
N PHE A 276 8.58 12.06 -8.55
CA PHE A 276 7.84 13.31 -8.44
C PHE A 276 8.49 14.35 -7.52
N ALA A 277 9.72 14.12 -7.04
CA ALA A 277 10.38 15.00 -6.07
C ALA A 277 10.59 16.44 -6.57
N ASN A 278 10.75 16.61 -7.88
CA ASN A 278 11.03 17.89 -8.52
C ASN A 278 9.82 18.43 -9.31
N ASP A 279 8.64 17.83 -9.14
CA ASP A 279 7.41 18.42 -9.67
C ASP A 279 7.08 19.67 -8.84
N ALA A 280 7.00 20.82 -9.50
CA ALA A 280 6.72 22.10 -8.85
C ALA A 280 5.23 22.29 -8.52
N SER A 281 4.37 21.36 -8.93
CA SER A 281 2.94 21.38 -8.65
C SER A 281 2.64 21.10 -7.18
N ILE A 282 1.87 21.98 -6.54
CA ILE A 282 1.33 21.74 -5.18
C ILE A 282 0.35 20.57 -5.13
N LYS A 283 -0.10 20.06 -6.29
CA LYS A 283 -1.01 18.92 -6.43
C LYS A 283 -0.27 17.59 -6.63
N THR A 284 1.05 17.57 -6.50
CA THR A 284 1.86 16.36 -6.66
C THR A 284 2.70 16.15 -5.42
N LEU A 285 2.51 15.01 -4.74
CA LEU A 285 3.32 14.62 -3.60
C LEU A 285 4.67 14.05 -4.06
N GLY A 286 5.77 14.66 -3.59
CA GLY A 286 7.12 14.20 -3.90
C GLY A 286 7.47 12.85 -3.26
N GLU A 287 6.71 12.44 -2.24
CA GLU A 287 6.81 11.13 -1.57
C GLU A 287 6.45 9.97 -2.50
N ILE A 288 5.65 10.19 -3.55
CA ILE A 288 5.16 9.14 -4.43
C ILE A 288 6.34 8.45 -5.15
N TRP A 289 6.40 7.12 -5.01
CA TRP A 289 7.31 6.27 -5.76
C TRP A 289 6.59 5.53 -6.89
N ALA A 290 5.36 5.09 -6.66
CA ALA A 290 4.45 4.59 -7.70
C ALA A 290 3.00 4.81 -7.28
N TYR A 291 2.07 4.81 -8.24
CA TYR A 291 0.68 5.19 -8.02
C TYR A 291 -0.32 4.34 -8.82
N GLY A 292 -1.61 4.57 -8.62
CA GLY A 292 -2.68 3.82 -9.28
C GLY A 292 -2.80 2.41 -8.72
N LEU A 293 -2.63 2.23 -7.42
CA LEU A 293 -2.82 0.96 -6.71
C LEU A 293 -4.11 1.01 -5.89
N ARG A 294 -4.74 -0.15 -5.66
CA ARG A 294 -5.95 -0.27 -4.83
C ARG A 294 -5.60 -0.50 -3.37
N ASN A 295 -5.15 -1.70 -3.07
CA ASN A 295 -4.79 -2.17 -1.75
C ASN A 295 -3.48 -2.98 -1.80
N PRO A 296 -2.33 -2.28 -1.96
CA PRO A 296 -1.00 -2.89 -2.03
C PRO A 296 -0.53 -3.37 -0.65
N HIS A 297 -1.25 -4.31 -0.03
CA HIS A 297 -1.06 -4.68 1.37
C HIS A 297 0.30 -5.37 1.66
N ARG A 298 1.00 -5.87 0.63
CA ARG A 298 2.34 -6.48 0.71
C ARG A 298 3.21 -6.10 -0.48
N PHE A 299 4.52 -6.04 -0.24
CA PHE A 299 5.54 -6.01 -1.29
C PHE A 299 6.83 -6.68 -0.81
N SER A 300 7.68 -7.08 -1.75
CA SER A 300 8.99 -7.64 -1.45
C SER A 300 9.99 -7.26 -2.52
N TRP A 301 11.28 -7.51 -2.29
CA TRP A 301 12.28 -7.48 -3.33
C TRP A 301 12.80 -8.89 -3.56
N ASP A 302 12.98 -9.25 -4.83
CA ASP A 302 13.78 -10.41 -5.19
C ASP A 302 15.20 -10.23 -4.63
N THR A 303 15.74 -11.19 -3.89
CA THR A 303 17.08 -11.09 -3.29
C THR A 303 18.16 -11.86 -4.03
N GLY A 304 17.80 -12.65 -5.05
CA GLY A 304 18.74 -13.51 -5.78
C GLY A 304 18.79 -13.25 -7.28
N GLY A 305 17.70 -12.77 -7.90
CA GLY A 305 17.60 -12.48 -9.32
C GLY A 305 17.81 -11.01 -9.67
N GLU A 306 16.83 -10.39 -10.33
CA GLU A 306 16.92 -9.03 -10.87
C GLU A 306 16.79 -7.92 -9.83
N GLN A 307 16.59 -8.30 -8.56
CA GLN A 307 16.49 -7.37 -7.43
C GLN A 307 15.32 -6.40 -7.51
N LYS A 308 14.31 -6.74 -8.30
CA LYS A 308 13.12 -5.93 -8.52
C LYS A 308 12.17 -6.04 -7.33
N MET A 309 11.43 -4.95 -7.10
CA MET A 309 10.30 -5.00 -6.19
C MET A 309 9.15 -5.77 -6.86
N LEU A 310 8.42 -6.55 -6.08
CA LEU A 310 7.14 -7.16 -6.43
C LEU A 310 6.09 -6.59 -5.47
N ILE A 311 5.03 -6.00 -6.02
CA ILE A 311 3.92 -5.41 -5.28
C ILE A 311 2.73 -6.35 -5.40
N VAL A 312 2.13 -6.74 -4.28
CA VAL A 312 0.90 -7.52 -4.26
C VAL A 312 -0.24 -6.55 -4.02
N ASP A 313 -1.11 -6.39 -5.01
CA ASP A 313 -2.24 -5.47 -4.99
C ASP A 313 -3.56 -6.24 -5.11
N THR A 314 -4.43 -6.08 -4.11
CA THR A 314 -5.73 -6.76 -4.08
C THR A 314 -6.73 -5.96 -4.89
N GLY A 315 -7.25 -6.53 -5.99
CA GLY A 315 -8.32 -5.94 -6.81
C GLY A 315 -9.69 -5.89 -6.12
N GLN A 316 -10.67 -5.28 -6.78
CA GLN A 316 -12.03 -5.13 -6.24
C GLN A 316 -12.87 -6.38 -6.45
N ALA A 317 -12.88 -6.90 -7.68
CA ALA A 317 -13.77 -7.99 -8.03
C ALA A 317 -13.23 -8.94 -9.11
N LEU A 318 -12.29 -8.47 -9.94
CA LEU A 318 -11.99 -9.13 -11.20
C LEU A 318 -10.59 -9.72 -11.21
N ILE A 319 -9.57 -8.94 -10.83
CA ILE A 319 -8.17 -9.35 -10.92
C ILE A 319 -7.42 -8.91 -9.66
N GLU A 320 -6.86 -9.87 -8.92
CA GLU A 320 -5.78 -9.60 -7.98
C GLU A 320 -4.43 -9.62 -8.71
N GLU A 321 -3.51 -8.76 -8.30
CA GLU A 321 -2.30 -8.47 -9.06
C GLU A 321 -1.02 -8.76 -8.28
N VAL A 322 -0.05 -9.35 -8.97
CA VAL A 322 1.36 -9.29 -8.57
C VAL A 322 2.09 -8.46 -9.62
N ASN A 323 2.42 -7.24 -9.22
CA ASN A 323 2.97 -6.21 -10.09
C ASN A 323 4.48 -6.12 -9.94
N LEU A 324 5.19 -5.95 -11.06
CA LEU A 324 6.59 -5.57 -11.03
C LEU A 324 6.69 -4.11 -10.59
N GLY A 325 7.33 -3.87 -9.45
CA GLY A 325 7.56 -2.55 -8.89
C GLY A 325 8.48 -1.70 -9.76
N ILE A 326 7.90 -0.77 -10.50
CA ILE A 326 8.62 0.20 -11.35
C ILE A 326 8.43 1.61 -10.78
N LYS A 327 9.55 2.31 -10.61
CA LYS A 327 9.59 3.70 -10.15
C LYS A 327 8.86 4.62 -11.12
N GLY A 328 7.89 5.37 -10.62
CA GLY A 328 7.04 6.30 -11.35
C GLY A 328 5.87 5.66 -12.09
N ALA A 329 5.70 4.33 -12.00
CA ALA A 329 4.63 3.64 -12.73
C ALA A 329 3.24 3.96 -12.16
N ASN A 330 2.27 3.98 -13.08
CA ASN A 330 0.84 3.99 -12.80
C ASN A 330 0.29 2.58 -13.02
N TYR A 331 -0.23 1.94 -11.98
CA TYR A 331 -0.84 0.61 -12.10
C TYR A 331 -2.30 0.69 -12.59
N GLY A 332 -2.91 1.87 -12.55
CA GLY A 332 -4.15 2.17 -13.26
C GLY A 332 -5.43 1.98 -12.44
N TRP A 333 -5.34 1.64 -11.16
CA TRP A 333 -6.49 1.54 -10.26
C TRP A 333 -7.41 2.77 -10.34
N GLY A 334 -8.72 2.53 -10.25
CA GLY A 334 -9.79 3.46 -10.60
C GLY A 334 -10.25 3.28 -12.04
N ASN A 335 -9.31 3.05 -12.98
CA ASN A 335 -9.62 2.82 -14.40
C ASN A 335 -9.55 1.34 -14.79
N ARG A 336 -8.78 0.52 -14.06
CA ARG A 336 -8.58 -0.91 -14.36
C ARG A 336 -8.17 -1.74 -13.14
N GLU A 337 -8.37 -3.05 -13.24
CA GLU A 337 -7.76 -4.10 -12.41
C GLU A 337 -6.84 -4.95 -13.28
N GLY A 338 -5.53 -4.87 -13.11
CA GLY A 338 -4.57 -5.51 -14.02
C GLY A 338 -4.79 -5.11 -15.48
N THR A 339 -5.06 -6.08 -16.34
CA THR A 339 -5.37 -5.84 -17.76
C THR A 339 -6.86 -5.61 -18.04
N TRP A 340 -7.72 -5.70 -17.01
CA TRP A 340 -9.15 -5.45 -17.14
C TRP A 340 -9.44 -3.95 -17.01
N GLU A 341 -9.88 -3.30 -18.09
CA GLU A 341 -10.36 -1.92 -18.03
C GLU A 341 -11.83 -1.85 -17.59
N HIS A 342 -12.15 -0.96 -16.66
CA HIS A 342 -13.54 -0.72 -16.28
C HIS A 342 -14.29 -0.03 -17.44
N PRO A 343 -15.56 -0.41 -17.70
CA PRO A 343 -16.34 0.29 -18.71
C PRO A 343 -16.45 1.76 -18.34
N VAL A 344 -16.12 2.66 -19.27
CA VAL A 344 -16.38 4.08 -19.10
C VAL A 344 -17.89 4.23 -18.98
N LEU A 345 -18.37 4.68 -17.81
CA LEU A 345 -19.76 5.10 -17.68
C LEU A 345 -19.90 6.34 -18.56
N GLU A 346 -20.50 6.20 -19.74
CA GLU A 346 -20.91 7.36 -20.52
C GLU A 346 -21.87 8.18 -19.66
N GLU A 347 -21.48 9.41 -19.32
CA GLU A 347 -22.37 10.36 -18.64
C GLU A 347 -23.60 10.57 -19.54
N THR A 348 -24.74 10.01 -19.14
CA THR A 348 -26.05 10.25 -19.79
C THR A 348 -26.68 11.55 -19.35
#